data_AF-A0A511MJ26-F1
#
_entry.id   AF-A0A511MJ26-F1
#
_cell.length_a   1.000
_cell.length_b   1.000
_cell.length_c   1.000
_cell.angle_alpha   90.00
_cell.angle_beta   90.00
_cell.angle_gamma   90.00
#
_symmetry.space_group_name_H-M   'P 1'
#
loop_
_entity.id
_entity.type
_entity.pdbx_description
1 polymer ?
#
loop_
_entity_poly.entity_id
_entity_poly.type
_entity_poly.pdbx_seq_one_letter_code
_entity_poly.pdbx_strand_id
1 'polypeptide(L)'
;MSDSARRELLLHGTLGSATILGVRPSNKAVAGEHDADGSSPCQVFWVRVEVDGVAPYEARVRQRVSAANLEWMQPGDVVCCRVDPGDRDRLVLYVPEFAETGRVSVSKILADGRRADATVLAAAPVAADYVGRDDPVLRLDLELRAWDEPTPWLVRLVQPVPLPAIGLVDLGQHLEVAFFTVDHGESVAVDWAASLGED
;
A
#
# COMPACT_ATOMS: atom_id res chain seq x y z
N MET A 1 7.90 20.18 5.48
CA MET A 1 9.11 19.57 6.06
C MET A 1 10.26 19.86 5.11
N SER A 2 11.45 20.19 5.60
CA SER A 2 12.65 20.36 4.77
C SER A 2 13.22 19.01 4.32
N ASP A 3 14.03 19.00 3.27
CA ASP A 3 14.68 17.77 2.77
C ASP A 3 15.65 17.15 3.79
N SER A 4 16.34 17.98 4.59
CA SER A 4 17.21 17.50 5.67
C SER A 4 16.41 16.76 6.76
N ALA A 5 15.29 17.34 7.21
CA ALA A 5 14.40 16.72 8.19
C ALA A 5 13.74 15.45 7.64
N ARG A 6 13.44 15.41 6.33
CA ARG A 6 12.94 14.21 5.66
C ARG A 6 13.99 13.10 5.66
N ARG A 7 15.24 13.43 5.31
CA ARG A 7 16.35 12.46 5.28
C ARG A 7 16.63 11.88 6.66
N GLU A 8 16.60 12.71 7.69
CA GLU A 8 16.74 12.28 9.09
C GLU A 8 15.69 11.23 9.47
N LEU A 9 14.40 11.50 9.19
CA LEU A 9 13.32 10.54 9.47
C LEU A 9 13.46 9.24 8.68
N LEU A 10 13.86 9.32 7.41
CA LEU A 10 14.09 8.11 6.61
C LEU A 10 15.17 7.20 7.19
N LEU A 11 16.17 7.77 7.88
CA LEU A 11 17.28 7.03 8.48
C LEU A 11 17.01 6.58 9.91
N HIS A 12 16.33 7.40 10.70
CA HIS A 12 16.25 7.23 12.17
C HIS A 12 14.83 7.12 12.72
N GLY A 13 13.80 7.38 11.90
CA GLY A 13 12.42 7.26 12.33
C GLY A 13 12.01 5.81 12.60
N THR A 14 11.06 5.63 13.50
CA THR A 14 10.44 4.33 13.77
C THR A 14 9.69 3.88 12.52
N LEU A 15 9.92 2.64 12.09
CA LEU A 15 9.24 2.04 10.94
C LEU A 15 7.77 1.81 11.29
N GLY A 16 6.88 2.12 10.35
CA GLY A 16 5.47 1.77 10.44
C GLY A 16 4.83 1.64 9.05
N SER A 17 3.55 1.32 9.03
CA SER A 17 2.68 1.38 7.85
C SER A 17 1.73 2.57 7.98
N ALA A 18 1.22 3.04 6.85
CA ALA A 18 0.25 4.11 6.78
C ALA A 18 -0.80 3.84 5.70
N THR A 19 -2.05 3.68 6.11
CA THR A 19 -3.20 3.58 5.21
C THR A 19 -3.63 4.99 4.80
N ILE A 20 -3.65 5.27 3.50
CA ILE A 20 -4.09 6.56 2.98
C ILE A 20 -5.62 6.65 3.14
N LEU A 21 -6.09 7.64 3.88
CA LEU A 21 -7.52 7.94 4.04
C LEU A 21 -7.99 9.02 3.05
N GLY A 22 -7.07 9.88 2.62
CA GLY A 22 -7.37 10.95 1.66
C GLY A 22 -6.10 11.61 1.14
N VAL A 23 -6.12 12.03 -0.12
CA VAL A 23 -5.04 12.81 -0.74
C VAL A 23 -5.63 14.04 -1.43
N ARG A 24 -4.98 15.19 -1.25
CA ARG A 24 -5.35 16.41 -1.98
C ARG A 24 -4.15 17.29 -2.29
N PRO A 25 -4.18 18.05 -3.40
CA PRO A 25 -3.19 19.07 -3.66
C PRO A 25 -3.16 20.12 -2.54
N SER A 26 -1.97 20.59 -2.20
CA SER A 26 -1.82 21.77 -1.35
C SER A 26 -1.86 23.05 -2.19
N ASN A 27 -2.81 23.94 -1.89
CA ASN A 27 -2.88 25.28 -2.51
C ASN A 27 -1.87 26.30 -1.96
N LYS A 28 -1.12 25.97 -0.90
CA LYS A 28 -0.03 26.82 -0.40
C LYS A 28 1.29 26.37 -1.02
N ALA A 29 2.12 27.28 -1.52
CA ALA A 29 3.53 27.01 -1.75
C ALA A 29 4.20 26.69 -0.40
N VAL A 30 5.18 25.79 -0.38
CA VAL A 30 6.01 25.60 0.82
C VAL A 30 6.91 26.83 0.90
N ALA A 31 6.79 27.62 1.97
CA ALA A 31 7.60 28.83 2.14
C ALA A 31 9.10 28.46 2.18
N GLY A 32 9.89 28.97 1.23
CA GLY A 32 11.35 28.86 1.24
C GLY A 32 12.04 28.46 -0.07
N GLU A 33 11.32 28.15 -1.15
CA GLU A 33 11.96 27.70 -2.40
C GLU A 33 11.43 28.49 -3.60
N HIS A 34 12.36 29.01 -4.40
CA HIS A 34 12.09 29.66 -5.66
C HIS A 34 11.44 28.66 -6.62
N ASP A 35 10.35 29.08 -7.26
CA ASP A 35 9.67 28.40 -8.37
C ASP A 35 10.58 28.37 -9.63
N ALA A 36 11.71 27.69 -9.53
CA ALA A 36 12.57 27.38 -10.65
C ALA A 36 12.62 25.86 -10.76
N ASP A 37 11.93 25.34 -11.77
CA ASP A 37 11.86 23.95 -12.22
C ASP A 37 10.69 23.14 -11.66
N GLY A 38 9.64 22.98 -12.49
CA GLY A 38 8.72 21.83 -12.58
C GLY A 38 8.29 21.05 -11.33
N SER A 39 8.39 21.61 -10.13
CA SER A 39 8.31 20.87 -8.86
C SER A 39 6.95 20.21 -8.72
N SER A 40 6.93 18.88 -8.50
CA SER A 40 5.71 18.14 -8.23
C SER A 40 4.90 18.84 -7.12
N PRO A 41 3.58 19.04 -7.30
CA PRO A 41 2.77 19.76 -6.34
C PRO A 41 2.82 19.06 -4.99
N CYS A 42 3.01 19.86 -3.94
CA CYS A 42 2.96 19.35 -2.58
C CYS A 42 1.57 18.76 -2.30
N GLN A 43 1.54 17.54 -1.78
CA GLN A 43 0.30 16.83 -1.43
C GLN A 43 0.07 16.90 0.07
N VAL A 44 -1.20 16.94 0.47
CA VAL A 44 -1.63 16.73 1.85
C VAL A 44 -2.31 15.37 1.91
N PHE A 45 -1.69 14.45 2.62
CA PHE A 45 -2.20 13.12 2.93
C PHE A 45 -2.87 13.14 4.30
N TRP A 46 -4.06 12.55 4.39
CA TRP A 46 -4.65 12.11 5.64
C TRP A 46 -4.45 10.60 5.71
N VAL A 47 -3.85 10.12 6.79
CA VAL A 47 -3.44 8.72 6.92
C VAL A 47 -3.82 8.16 8.28
N ARG A 48 -4.08 6.85 8.34
CA ARG A 48 -4.05 6.06 9.58
C ARG A 48 -2.68 5.41 9.66
N VAL A 49 -1.96 5.64 10.75
CA VAL A 49 -0.59 5.18 10.99
C VAL A 49 -0.62 4.01 11.97
N GLU A 50 0.17 2.99 11.66
CA GLU A 50 0.36 1.83 12.51
C GLU A 50 1.86 1.60 12.74
N VAL A 51 2.24 1.51 14.00
CA VAL A 51 3.61 1.32 14.47
C VAL A 51 3.57 0.29 15.60
N ASP A 52 4.49 -0.67 15.58
CA ASP A 52 4.57 -1.72 16.59
C ASP A 52 4.55 -1.16 18.02
N GLY A 53 3.65 -1.70 18.84
CA GLY A 53 3.50 -1.31 20.24
C GLY A 53 2.77 0.02 20.47
N VAL A 54 2.26 0.67 19.42
CA VAL A 54 1.49 1.92 19.50
C VAL A 54 0.08 1.69 18.94
N ALA A 55 -0.95 2.21 19.63
CA ALA A 55 -2.31 2.15 19.12
C ALA A 55 -2.41 2.95 17.79
N PRO A 56 -3.13 2.43 16.77
CA PRO A 56 -3.31 3.13 15.50
C PRO A 56 -3.84 4.55 15.70
N TYR A 57 -3.31 5.51 14.93
CA TYR A 57 -3.70 6.91 15.04
C TYR A 57 -3.75 7.60 13.69
N GLU A 58 -4.51 8.68 13.57
CA GLU A 58 -4.61 9.44 12.33
C GLU A 58 -3.70 10.67 12.34
N ALA A 59 -3.10 10.95 11.19
CA ALA A 59 -2.20 12.09 11.02
C ALA A 59 -2.42 12.78 9.66
N ARG A 60 -2.00 14.06 9.58
CA ARG A 60 -1.97 14.80 8.32
C ARG A 60 -0.54 15.11 7.93
N VAL A 61 -0.09 14.53 6.83
CA VAL A 61 1.26 14.73 6.29
C VAL A 61 1.22 15.62 5.09
N ARG A 62 2.12 16.59 5.07
CA ARG A 62 2.35 17.46 3.93
C ARG A 62 3.73 17.17 3.35
N GLN A 63 3.77 16.57 2.17
CA GLN A 63 5.03 16.21 1.51
C GLN A 63 4.94 16.35 -0.01
N ARG A 64 6.10 16.55 -0.65
CA ARG A 64 6.23 16.41 -2.11
C ARG A 64 6.46 14.93 -2.42
N VAL A 65 5.82 14.45 -3.48
CA VAL A 65 6.00 13.10 -4.04
C VAL A 65 6.09 13.22 -5.55
N SER A 66 6.85 12.32 -6.18
CA SER A 66 6.83 12.21 -7.65
C SER A 66 5.43 11.79 -8.12
N ALA A 67 5.10 12.11 -9.38
CA ALA A 67 3.86 11.63 -9.99
C ALA A 67 3.78 10.09 -9.93
N ALA A 68 4.89 9.41 -10.21
CA ALA A 68 4.98 7.96 -10.10
C ALA A 68 4.60 7.46 -8.70
N ASN A 69 5.15 8.04 -7.63
CA ASN A 69 4.80 7.63 -6.26
C ASN A 69 3.36 8.00 -5.88
N LEU A 70 2.83 9.12 -6.38
CA LEU A 70 1.45 9.53 -6.10
C LEU A 70 0.44 8.50 -6.61
N GLU A 71 0.74 7.80 -7.70
CA GLU A 71 -0.11 6.72 -8.20
C GLU A 71 -0.26 5.55 -7.23
N TRP A 72 0.67 5.36 -6.27
CA TRP A 72 0.63 4.34 -5.20
C TRP A 72 0.11 4.88 -3.86
N MET A 73 -0.33 6.13 -3.82
CA MET A 73 -0.71 6.82 -2.59
C MET A 73 -2.14 7.38 -2.68
N GLN A 74 -3.07 6.53 -3.11
CA GLN A 74 -4.50 6.81 -3.22
C GLN A 74 -5.26 6.30 -1.99
N PRO A 75 -6.46 6.83 -1.69
CA PRO A 75 -7.26 6.38 -0.55
C PRO A 75 -7.44 4.85 -0.57
N GLY A 76 -7.22 4.20 0.57
CA GLY A 76 -7.21 2.75 0.73
C GLY A 76 -5.85 2.09 0.50
N ASP A 77 -4.88 2.76 -0.15
CA ASP A 77 -3.54 2.19 -0.32
C ASP A 77 -2.79 2.20 1.02
N VAL A 78 -2.00 1.15 1.25
CA VAL A 78 -1.07 1.05 2.38
C VAL A 78 0.35 1.33 1.88
N VAL A 79 1.03 2.29 2.52
CA VAL A 79 2.42 2.63 2.23
C VAL A 79 3.29 2.56 3.48
N CYS A 80 4.61 2.55 3.31
CA CYS A 80 5.50 2.60 4.46
C CYS A 80 5.59 4.04 5.00
N CYS A 81 5.81 4.14 6.31
CA CYS A 81 6.13 5.41 6.94
C CYS A 81 7.32 5.31 7.90
N ARG A 82 7.91 6.48 8.18
CA ARG A 82 8.88 6.66 9.26
C ARG A 82 8.38 7.77 10.16
N VAL A 83 8.19 7.46 11.45
CA VAL A 83 7.64 8.37 12.46
C VAL A 83 8.76 8.83 13.40
N ASP A 84 8.78 10.12 13.75
CA ASP A 84 9.65 10.64 14.81
C ASP A 84 9.24 10.03 16.17
N PRO A 85 10.13 9.33 16.89
CA PRO A 85 9.81 8.79 18.21
C PRO A 85 9.39 9.85 19.24
N GLY A 86 9.83 11.11 19.06
CA GLY A 86 9.50 12.22 19.95
C GLY A 86 8.27 13.02 19.53
N ASP A 87 7.78 12.86 18.30
CA ASP A 87 6.64 13.60 17.76
C ASP A 87 5.89 12.77 16.69
N ARG A 88 4.78 12.15 17.08
CA ARG A 88 4.00 11.27 16.21
C ARG A 88 3.37 11.96 14.99
N ASP A 89 3.25 13.28 14.99
CA ASP A 89 2.76 14.07 13.86
C ASP A 89 3.87 14.39 12.84
N ARG A 90 5.13 14.19 13.23
CA ARG A 90 6.31 14.32 12.37
C ARG A 90 6.64 12.96 11.75
N LEU A 91 6.10 12.71 10.56
CA LEU A 91 6.37 11.49 9.81
C LEU A 91 6.57 11.74 8.30
N VAL A 92 7.16 10.75 7.63
CA VAL A 92 7.33 10.72 6.17
C VAL A 92 6.74 9.44 5.59
N LEU A 93 6.03 9.57 4.47
CA LEU A 93 5.48 8.44 3.72
C LEU A 93 6.40 8.10 2.53
N TYR A 94 6.56 6.81 2.25
CA TYR A 94 7.32 6.32 1.10
C TYR A 94 6.75 5.00 0.59
N VAL A 95 6.82 4.81 -0.73
CA VAL A 95 6.47 3.55 -1.38
C VAL A 95 7.69 2.64 -1.25
N PRO A 96 7.59 1.45 -0.64
CA PRO A 96 8.70 0.50 -0.61
C PRO A 96 9.01 0.00 -2.02
N GLU A 97 10.28 -0.31 -2.29
CA GLU A 97 10.61 -1.04 -3.51
C GLU A 97 10.01 -2.45 -3.43
N PHE A 98 8.93 -2.69 -4.17
CA PHE A 98 8.16 -3.95 -4.19
C PHE A 98 8.99 -5.23 -4.44
N ALA A 99 10.23 -5.10 -4.93
CA ALA A 99 11.02 -6.22 -5.41
C ALA A 99 11.39 -7.24 -4.31
N GLU A 100 11.62 -6.81 -3.06
CA GLU A 100 12.17 -7.71 -2.04
C GLU A 100 11.32 -7.81 -0.77
N THR A 101 10.87 -6.70 -0.17
CA THR A 101 10.13 -6.74 1.10
C THR A 101 8.71 -7.26 0.95
N GLY A 102 8.04 -6.97 -0.18
CA GLY A 102 6.70 -7.46 -0.47
C GLY A 102 6.64 -8.97 -0.80
N ARG A 103 7.69 -9.52 -1.40
CA ARG A 103 7.75 -10.96 -1.72
C ARG A 103 7.90 -11.82 -0.47
N VAL A 104 8.74 -11.40 0.48
CA VAL A 104 8.94 -12.12 1.76
C VAL A 104 7.66 -12.12 2.60
N SER A 105 6.90 -11.02 2.62
CA SER A 105 5.61 -10.99 3.32
C SER A 105 4.56 -11.87 2.62
N VAL A 106 4.48 -11.84 1.29
CA VAL A 106 3.55 -12.69 0.51
C VAL A 106 3.81 -14.17 0.76
N SER A 107 5.05 -14.65 0.62
CA SER A 107 5.35 -16.07 0.85
C SER A 107 5.03 -16.52 2.27
N LYS A 108 5.26 -15.65 3.27
CA LYS A 108 4.93 -15.97 4.66
C LYS A 108 3.42 -16.04 4.89
N ILE A 109 2.65 -15.09 4.32
CA ILE A 109 1.18 -15.11 4.41
C ILE A 109 0.62 -16.35 3.72
N LEU A 110 1.12 -16.72 2.54
CA LEU A 110 0.68 -17.92 1.83
C LEU A 110 1.00 -19.22 2.61
N ALA A 111 2.13 -19.27 3.32
CA ALA A 111 2.56 -20.45 4.08
C ALA A 111 1.88 -20.58 5.46
N ASP A 112 1.80 -19.49 6.21
CA ASP A 112 1.36 -19.49 7.61
C ASP A 112 -0.05 -18.92 7.80
N GLY A 113 -0.60 -18.26 6.77
CA GLY A 113 -1.88 -17.57 6.81
C GLY A 113 -3.07 -18.52 6.68
N ARG A 114 -4.23 -18.02 7.08
CA ARG A 114 -5.50 -18.72 6.96
C ARG A 114 -6.09 -18.49 5.58
N ARG A 115 -6.80 -19.48 5.04
CA ARG A 115 -7.40 -19.41 3.70
C ARG A 115 -8.73 -18.66 3.71
N ALA A 116 -8.97 -17.91 2.64
CA ALA A 116 -10.23 -17.24 2.35
C ALA A 116 -10.48 -17.22 0.84
N ASP A 117 -11.75 -17.02 0.47
CA ASP A 117 -12.15 -16.67 -0.90
C ASP A 117 -12.18 -15.15 -1.02
N ALA A 118 -11.71 -14.62 -2.15
CA ALA A 118 -11.81 -13.21 -2.48
C ALA A 118 -12.58 -13.00 -3.78
N THR A 119 -13.58 -12.13 -3.75
CA THR A 119 -14.28 -11.65 -4.95
C THR A 119 -13.65 -10.34 -5.42
N VAL A 120 -13.28 -10.26 -6.70
CA VAL A 120 -12.70 -9.06 -7.28
C VAL A 120 -13.78 -7.98 -7.46
N LEU A 121 -13.55 -6.80 -6.88
CA LEU A 121 -14.43 -5.64 -7.01
C LEU A 121 -13.92 -4.61 -8.01
N ALA A 122 -12.59 -4.48 -8.14
CA ALA A 122 -11.96 -3.65 -9.15
C ALA A 122 -10.51 -4.07 -9.36
N ALA A 123 -10.00 -3.87 -10.57
CA ALA A 123 -8.60 -3.95 -10.90
C ALA A 123 -8.18 -2.71 -11.70
N ALA A 124 -7.06 -2.10 -11.32
CA ALA A 124 -6.51 -0.94 -12.01
C ALA A 124 -4.98 -1.02 -12.11
N PRO A 125 -4.38 -0.66 -13.25
CA PRO A 125 -2.92 -0.58 -13.36
C PRO A 125 -2.37 0.52 -12.45
N VAL A 126 -1.18 0.28 -11.86
CA VAL A 126 -0.47 1.28 -11.03
C VAL A 126 0.82 1.67 -11.75
N ALA A 127 0.76 2.75 -12.54
CA ALA A 127 1.78 3.24 -13.47
C ALA A 127 2.19 2.27 -14.59
N ALA A 128 2.75 2.81 -15.69
CA ALA A 128 3.11 2.06 -16.89
C ALA A 128 4.59 1.63 -16.96
N ASP A 129 5.43 2.07 -16.02
CA ASP A 129 6.86 1.76 -16.05
C ASP A 129 7.13 0.38 -15.41
N TYR A 130 6.90 -0.65 -16.21
CA TYR A 130 7.22 -2.05 -15.93
C TYR A 130 8.53 -2.50 -16.58
N VAL A 131 9.39 -1.56 -16.99
CA VAL A 131 10.62 -1.92 -17.72
C VAL A 131 11.47 -2.84 -16.83
N GLY A 132 11.56 -4.11 -17.24
CA GLY A 132 12.29 -5.16 -16.52
C GLY A 132 11.46 -6.03 -15.56
N ARG A 133 10.11 -5.97 -15.60
CA ARG A 133 9.23 -6.92 -14.90
C ARG A 133 8.45 -7.77 -15.90
N ASP A 134 8.37 -9.07 -15.63
CA ASP A 134 7.63 -10.01 -16.49
C ASP A 134 6.10 -9.89 -16.29
N ASP A 135 5.65 -9.40 -15.13
CA ASP A 135 4.25 -9.31 -14.73
C ASP A 135 3.79 -7.85 -14.48
N PRO A 136 2.57 -7.47 -14.93
CA PRO A 136 1.97 -6.17 -14.60
C PRO A 136 1.66 -6.06 -13.10
N VAL A 137 1.75 -4.85 -12.55
CA VAL A 137 1.34 -4.57 -11.17
C VAL A 137 -0.03 -3.90 -11.15
N LEU A 138 -0.98 -4.56 -10.51
CA LEU A 138 -2.34 -4.06 -10.42
C LEU A 138 -2.66 -3.70 -8.97
N ARG A 139 -3.45 -2.65 -8.82
CA ARG A 139 -4.27 -2.39 -7.63
C ARG A 139 -5.53 -3.23 -7.75
N LEU A 140 -5.76 -4.09 -6.79
CA LEU A 140 -6.92 -4.96 -6.68
C LEU A 140 -7.74 -4.55 -5.47
N ASP A 141 -9.02 -4.25 -5.70
CA ASP A 141 -10.01 -4.11 -4.64
C ASP A 141 -10.75 -5.43 -4.52
N LEU A 142 -10.73 -6.03 -3.33
CA LEU A 142 -11.27 -7.37 -3.10
C LEU A 142 -12.25 -7.34 -1.92
N GLU A 143 -13.33 -8.12 -2.03
CA GLU A 143 -14.15 -8.53 -0.89
C GLU A 143 -13.72 -9.92 -0.46
N LEU A 144 -13.27 -10.08 0.78
CA LEU A 144 -12.83 -11.36 1.34
C LEU A 144 -13.92 -12.02 2.18
N ARG A 145 -13.93 -13.35 2.15
CA ARG A 145 -14.79 -14.20 2.96
C ARG A 145 -14.01 -15.41 3.49
N ALA A 146 -13.96 -15.54 4.81
CA ALA A 146 -13.51 -16.74 5.49
C ALA A 146 -14.69 -17.45 6.18
N TRP A 147 -14.61 -18.77 6.33
CA TRP A 147 -15.73 -19.59 6.81
C TRP A 147 -16.16 -19.29 8.26
N ASP A 148 -15.28 -18.74 9.07
CA ASP A 148 -15.50 -18.42 10.49
C ASP A 148 -15.54 -16.92 10.77
N GLU A 149 -15.37 -16.08 9.74
CA GLU A 149 -15.57 -14.63 9.87
C GLU A 149 -17.04 -14.30 9.62
N PRO A 150 -17.71 -13.57 10.54
CA PRO A 150 -19.16 -13.38 10.48
C PRO A 150 -19.60 -12.47 9.32
N THR A 151 -18.71 -11.61 8.83
CA THR A 151 -19.00 -10.64 7.77
C THR A 151 -17.84 -10.55 6.79
N PRO A 152 -18.12 -10.41 5.48
CA PRO A 152 -17.09 -10.08 4.51
C PRO A 152 -16.40 -8.75 4.85
N TRP A 153 -15.15 -8.61 4.43
CA TRP A 153 -14.39 -7.37 4.59
C TRP A 153 -13.70 -6.97 3.30
N LEU A 154 -13.38 -5.68 3.17
CA LEU A 154 -12.77 -5.13 1.97
C LEU A 154 -11.27 -4.95 2.18
N VAL A 155 -10.48 -5.34 1.18
CA VAL A 155 -9.04 -5.08 1.15
C VAL A 155 -8.62 -4.50 -0.18
N ARG A 156 -7.55 -3.71 -0.15
CA ARG A 156 -6.89 -3.17 -1.34
C ARG A 156 -5.45 -3.66 -1.35
N LEU A 157 -5.08 -4.36 -2.41
CA LEU A 157 -3.74 -4.88 -2.61
C LEU A 157 -3.11 -4.23 -3.82
N VAL A 158 -1.80 -4.02 -3.77
CA VAL A 158 -1.03 -3.67 -4.96
C VAL A 158 0.10 -4.68 -5.12
N GLN A 159 0.03 -5.49 -6.18
CA GLN A 159 0.97 -6.59 -6.37
C GLN A 159 1.13 -6.97 -7.85
N PRO A 160 2.24 -7.62 -8.22
CA PRO A 160 2.37 -8.26 -9.52
C PRO A 160 1.27 -9.29 -9.74
N VAL A 161 0.68 -9.30 -10.94
CA VAL A 161 -0.32 -10.27 -11.39
C VAL A 161 0.31 -11.10 -12.51
N PRO A 162 0.50 -12.41 -12.31
CA PRO A 162 1.04 -13.29 -13.35
C PRO A 162 0.27 -13.14 -14.65
N LEU A 163 0.97 -13.03 -15.78
CA LEU A 163 0.31 -12.95 -17.09
C LEU A 163 -0.77 -14.04 -17.33
N PRO A 164 -0.58 -15.32 -16.93
CA PRO A 164 -1.62 -16.34 -17.04
C PRO A 164 -2.87 -16.06 -16.21
N ALA A 165 -2.74 -15.32 -15.10
CA ALA A 165 -3.81 -14.99 -14.17
C ALA A 165 -4.54 -13.67 -14.49
N ILE A 166 -4.15 -12.98 -15.57
CA ILE A 166 -4.71 -11.65 -15.89
C ILE A 166 -6.23 -11.67 -16.12
N GLY A 167 -6.78 -12.79 -16.61
CA GLY A 167 -8.23 -12.96 -16.78
C GLY A 167 -8.98 -13.20 -15.45
N LEU A 168 -8.27 -13.54 -14.38
CA LEU A 168 -8.86 -13.79 -13.05
C LEU A 168 -9.06 -12.52 -12.23
N VAL A 169 -8.57 -11.36 -12.71
CA VAL A 169 -8.75 -10.06 -12.04
C VAL A 169 -9.93 -9.25 -12.60
N ASP A 170 -10.80 -9.87 -13.38
CA ASP A 170 -12.03 -9.25 -13.85
C ASP A 170 -13.07 -9.15 -12.71
N LEU A 171 -13.93 -8.13 -12.79
CA LEU A 171 -14.99 -7.90 -11.81
C LEU A 171 -15.84 -9.16 -11.57
N GLY A 172 -15.98 -9.55 -10.30
CA GLY A 172 -16.77 -10.69 -9.85
C GLY A 172 -16.07 -12.05 -9.99
N GLN A 173 -14.83 -12.10 -10.48
CA GLN A 173 -14.03 -13.33 -10.42
C GLN A 173 -13.61 -13.64 -8.99
N HIS A 174 -13.35 -14.93 -8.74
CA HIS A 174 -12.93 -15.44 -7.45
C HIS A 174 -11.42 -15.74 -7.47
N LEU A 175 -10.76 -15.38 -6.39
CA LEU A 175 -9.34 -15.63 -6.15
C LEU A 175 -9.18 -16.37 -4.82
N GLU A 176 -8.28 -17.35 -4.83
CA GLU A 176 -7.81 -18.01 -3.62
C GLU A 176 -6.83 -17.08 -2.91
N VAL A 177 -7.06 -16.81 -1.62
CA VAL A 177 -6.19 -15.92 -0.84
C VAL A 177 -5.83 -16.52 0.50
N ALA A 178 -4.73 -16.03 1.08
CA ALA A 178 -4.39 -16.26 2.47
C ALA A 178 -4.29 -14.93 3.22
N PHE A 179 -4.60 -14.96 4.52
CA PHE A 179 -4.54 -13.77 5.37
C PHE A 179 -4.08 -14.08 6.80
N PHE A 180 -3.55 -13.08 7.51
CA PHE A 180 -3.33 -13.17 8.95
C PHE A 180 -4.49 -12.54 9.73
N THR A 181 -4.83 -13.12 10.88
CA THR A 181 -5.92 -12.60 11.74
C THR A 181 -5.45 -11.52 12.72
N VAL A 182 -4.14 -11.32 12.84
CA VAL A 182 -3.55 -10.44 13.87
C VAL A 182 -3.84 -8.97 13.62
N ASP A 183 -4.21 -8.60 12.40
CA ASP A 183 -4.49 -7.24 11.93
C ASP A 183 -5.89 -7.12 11.32
N HIS A 184 -6.85 -7.88 11.84
CA HIS A 184 -8.22 -7.92 11.32
C HIS A 184 -8.33 -8.34 9.84
N GLY A 185 -7.34 -9.06 9.32
CA GLY A 185 -7.35 -9.59 7.96
C GLY A 185 -6.91 -8.60 6.89
N GLU A 186 -6.13 -7.59 7.26
CA GLU A 186 -5.52 -6.63 6.32
C GLU A 186 -4.28 -7.21 5.63
N SER A 187 -3.50 -8.06 6.32
CA SER A 187 -2.37 -8.78 5.72
C SER A 187 -2.86 -9.93 4.85
N VAL A 188 -3.04 -9.66 3.55
CA VAL A 188 -3.56 -10.62 2.56
C VAL A 188 -2.54 -10.86 1.45
N ALA A 189 -2.47 -12.09 0.97
CA ALA A 189 -1.75 -12.49 -0.23
C ALA A 189 -2.67 -13.29 -1.16
N VAL A 190 -2.59 -13.03 -2.47
CA VAL A 190 -3.29 -13.83 -3.48
C VAL A 190 -2.44 -15.06 -3.82
N ASP A 191 -3.07 -16.23 -3.81
CA ASP A 191 -2.48 -17.49 -4.23
C ASP A 191 -2.80 -17.72 -5.70
N TRP A 192 -1.91 -17.23 -6.57
CA TRP A 192 -2.11 -17.32 -8.02
C TRP A 192 -2.11 -18.76 -8.52
N ALA A 193 -1.29 -19.65 -7.94
CA ALA A 193 -1.24 -21.06 -8.32
C ALA A 193 -2.56 -21.75 -7.99
N ALA A 194 -3.05 -21.59 -6.77
CA ALA A 194 -4.36 -22.14 -6.37
C ALA A 194 -5.51 -21.54 -7.19
N SER A 195 -5.46 -20.23 -7.48
CA SER A 195 -6.48 -19.55 -8.30
C SER A 195 -6.50 -20.04 -9.76
N LEU A 196 -5.35 -20.45 -10.30
CA LEU A 196 -5.20 -21.05 -11.62
C LEU A 196 -5.53 -22.55 -11.65
N GLY A 197 -5.71 -23.19 -10.48
CA GLY A 197 -5.88 -24.64 -10.34
C GLY A 197 -4.59 -25.43 -10.59
N GLU A 198 -3.43 -24.82 -10.34
CA GLU A 198 -2.12 -25.45 -10.40
C GLU A 198 -1.77 -25.99 -9.00
N ASP A 199 -1.92 -27.30 -8.79
CA ASP A 199 -1.52 -28.02 -7.56
C ASP A 199 -0.05 -28.48 -7.60
#